data_AF-A0A836Z3X7-F1
#
_entry.id   AF-A0A836Z3X7-F1
#
_cell.length_a   1.000
_cell.length_b   1.000
_cell.length_c   1.000
_cell.angle_alpha   90.00
_cell.angle_beta   90.00
_cell.angle_gamma   90.00
#
_symmetry.space_group_name_H-M   'P 1'
#
loop_
_entity.id
_entity.type
_entity.pdbx_description
1 polymer ?
#
loop_
_entity_poly.entity_id
_entity_poly.type
_entity_poly.pdbx_seq_one_letter_code
_entity_poly.pdbx_strand_id
1 'polypeptide(L)'
;MNDELKDFEQEIYKKIIAGEELSDDELREVIDCFEVDEEVTDKNRWDEDVQTIVRLNDKYYAIDWRRGLTENQDNSFGNQPYEVLKRTKTVTDWVPV
;
A
#
# COMPACT_ATOMS: atom_id res chain seq x y z
N MET A 1 -6.97 -15.93 -10.92
CA MET A 1 -5.84 -15.00 -11.12
C MET A 1 -5.32 -15.21 -12.53
N ASN A 2 -5.37 -14.15 -13.35
CA ASN A 2 -4.89 -14.18 -14.74
C ASN A 2 -3.39 -14.50 -14.76
N ASP A 3 -2.88 -15.22 -15.76
CA ASP A 3 -1.45 -15.58 -15.78
C ASP A 3 -0.54 -14.34 -15.88
N GLU A 4 -0.98 -13.30 -16.61
CA GLU A 4 -0.29 -12.01 -16.67
C GLU A 4 -0.15 -11.33 -15.30
N LEU A 5 -1.17 -11.45 -14.43
CA LEU A 5 -1.15 -10.86 -13.10
C LEU A 5 -0.17 -11.59 -12.17
N LYS A 6 -0.03 -12.91 -12.33
CA LYS A 6 0.96 -13.69 -11.59
C LYS A 6 2.37 -13.36 -12.05
N ASP A 7 2.59 -13.22 -13.35
CA ASP A 7 3.89 -12.84 -13.88
C ASP A 7 4.33 -11.47 -13.36
N PHE A 8 3.40 -10.51 -13.33
CA PHE A 8 3.61 -9.19 -12.71
C PHE A 8 3.93 -9.29 -11.21
N GLU A 9 3.13 -10.05 -10.44
CA GLU A 9 3.38 -10.28 -9.01
C GLU A 9 4.79 -10.84 -8.75
N GLN A 10 5.24 -11.80 -9.55
CA GLN A 10 6.58 -12.39 -9.42
C GLN A 10 7.70 -11.42 -9.81
N GLU A 11 7.48 -10.54 -10.79
CA GLU A 11 8.46 -9.51 -11.15
C GLU A 11 8.65 -8.53 -10.00
N ILE A 12 7.56 -7.97 -9.47
CA ILE A 12 7.58 -7.04 -8.34
C ILE A 12 8.24 -7.69 -7.12
N TYR A 13 7.86 -8.92 -6.80
CA TYR A 13 8.45 -9.63 -5.67
C TYR A 13 9.98 -9.80 -5.79
N LYS A 14 10.49 -10.08 -7.00
CA LYS A 14 11.95 -10.18 -7.23
C LYS A 14 12.66 -8.85 -7.00
N LYS A 15 12.09 -7.74 -7.48
CA LYS A 15 12.64 -6.39 -7.28
C LYS A 15 12.73 -6.04 -5.80
N ILE A 16 11.66 -6.31 -5.04
CA ILE A 16 11.63 -6.11 -3.59
C ILE A 16 12.73 -6.91 -2.89
N ILE A 17 12.90 -8.19 -3.22
CA ILE A 17 13.94 -9.05 -2.61
C ILE A 17 15.36 -8.62 -3.02
N ALA A 18 15.53 -8.09 -4.23
CA ALA A 18 16.79 -7.53 -4.71
C ALA A 18 17.11 -6.16 -4.09
N GLY A 19 16.14 -5.51 -3.45
CA GLY A 19 16.28 -4.14 -2.93
C GLY A 19 16.27 -3.08 -4.04
N GLU A 20 15.65 -3.38 -5.17
CA GLU A 20 15.46 -2.45 -6.28
C GLU A 20 14.28 -1.51 -5.97
N GLU A 21 14.43 -0.23 -6.30
CA GLU A 21 13.35 0.76 -6.19
C GLU A 21 12.27 0.47 -7.23
N LEU A 22 11.01 0.41 -6.79
CA LEU A 22 9.86 0.35 -7.68
C LEU A 22 9.50 1.75 -8.17
N SER A 23 9.06 1.86 -9.41
CA SER A 23 8.53 3.10 -9.97
C SER A 23 7.12 3.42 -9.43
N ASP A 24 6.72 4.69 -9.52
CA ASP A 24 5.39 5.14 -9.11
C ASP A 24 4.26 4.40 -9.84
N ASP A 25 4.44 4.10 -11.14
CA ASP A 25 3.48 3.33 -11.92
C ASP A 25 3.37 1.88 -11.41
N GLU A 26 4.49 1.26 -11.05
CA GLU A 26 4.49 -0.09 -10.47
C GLU A 26 3.83 -0.11 -9.09
N LEU A 27 4.13 0.88 -8.24
CA LEU A 27 3.51 1.00 -6.92
C LEU A 27 2.00 1.20 -7.03
N ARG A 28 1.56 2.02 -7.99
CA ARG A 28 0.15 2.23 -8.29
C ARG A 28 -0.53 0.93 -8.74
N GLU A 29 0.05 0.23 -9.71
CA GLU A 29 -0.49 -1.03 -10.22
C GLU A 29 -0.50 -2.12 -9.12
N VAL A 30 0.51 -2.13 -8.24
CA VAL A 30 0.58 -3.03 -7.09
C VAL A 30 -0.55 -2.76 -6.11
N ILE A 31 -0.83 -1.49 -5.80
CA ILE A 31 -1.98 -1.11 -4.96
C ILE A 31 -3.29 -1.55 -5.64
N ASP A 32 -3.50 -1.16 -6.89
CA ASP A 32 -4.74 -1.42 -7.63
C ASP A 32 -5.05 -2.93 -7.76
N CYS A 33 -4.02 -3.79 -7.82
CA CYS A 33 -4.17 -5.22 -8.03
C CYS A 33 -4.12 -6.09 -6.76
N PHE A 34 -3.38 -5.68 -5.73
CA PHE A 34 -3.03 -6.55 -4.59
C PHE A 34 -3.40 -5.98 -3.22
N GLU A 35 -4.11 -4.87 -3.15
CA GLU A 35 -4.64 -4.30 -1.91
C GLU A 35 -5.46 -5.33 -1.10
N VAL A 36 -5.19 -5.37 0.19
CA VAL A 36 -5.97 -6.13 1.18
C VAL A 36 -6.49 -5.27 2.33
N ASP A 37 -5.92 -4.08 2.52
CA ASP A 37 -6.34 -3.10 3.52
C ASP A 37 -5.83 -1.71 3.12
N GLU A 38 -6.57 -0.67 3.47
CA GLU A 38 -6.16 0.73 3.28
C GLU A 38 -6.59 1.54 4.50
N GLU A 39 -5.69 2.37 5.00
CA GLU A 39 -5.99 3.36 6.03
C GLU A 39 -5.48 4.75 5.66
N VAL A 40 -6.31 5.76 5.94
CA VAL A 40 -5.87 7.17 5.92
C VAL A 40 -5.24 7.47 7.28
N THR A 41 -3.93 7.68 7.28
CA THR A 41 -3.13 7.93 8.48
C THR A 41 -3.14 9.40 8.91
N ASP A 42 -3.19 10.31 7.93
CA ASP A 42 -3.38 11.76 8.15
C ASP A 42 -4.19 12.38 7.02
N LYS A 43 -4.96 13.42 7.32
CA LYS A 43 -5.85 14.08 6.36
C LYS A 43 -5.63 15.58 6.35
N ASN A 44 -5.08 16.08 5.25
CA ASN A 44 -4.90 17.49 4.99
C ASN A 44 -6.02 18.06 4.10
N ARG A 45 -5.93 19.34 3.78
CA ARG A 45 -6.94 20.04 2.96
C ARG A 45 -6.91 19.60 1.49
N TRP A 46 -5.74 19.26 0.97
CA TRP A 46 -5.50 19.03 -0.47
C TRP A 46 -5.00 17.63 -0.78
N ASP A 47 -4.61 16.91 0.26
CA ASP A 47 -3.97 15.61 0.21
C ASP A 47 -4.28 14.83 1.48
N GLU A 48 -4.10 13.52 1.42
CA GLU A 48 -4.11 12.65 2.59
C GLU A 48 -2.95 11.66 2.53
N ASP A 49 -2.34 11.38 3.68
CA ASP A 49 -1.29 10.37 3.81
C ASP A 49 -1.98 9.01 4.03
N VAL A 50 -1.77 8.09 3.10
CA VAL A 50 -2.44 6.79 3.03
C VAL A 50 -1.41 5.69 3.22
N GLN A 51 -1.77 4.68 4.01
CA GLN A 51 -1.05 3.41 4.07
C GLN A 51 -1.92 2.33 3.45
N THR A 52 -1.43 1.70 2.38
CA THR A 52 -2.08 0.56 1.76
C THR A 52 -1.28 -0.70 2.07
N ILE A 53 -1.96 -1.73 2.58
CA ILE A 53 -1.40 -3.06 2.77
C ILE A 53 -1.71 -3.91 1.55
N VAL A 54 -0.67 -4.47 0.94
CA VAL A 54 -0.79 -5.38 -0.20
C VAL A 54 -0.32 -6.77 0.16
N ARG A 55 -0.87 -7.78 -0.51
CA ARG A 55 -0.41 -9.17 -0.39
C ARG A 55 0.28 -9.59 -1.68
N LEU A 56 1.59 -9.82 -1.59
CA LEU A 56 2.40 -10.38 -2.66
C LEU A 56 2.90 -11.76 -2.20
N ASN A 57 2.54 -12.81 -2.93
CA ASN A 57 2.68 -14.20 -2.53
C ASN A 57 2.01 -14.48 -1.16
N ASP A 58 2.78 -14.97 -0.20
CA ASP A 58 2.34 -15.28 1.17
C ASP A 58 2.83 -14.25 2.20
N LYS A 59 3.24 -13.07 1.73
CA LYS A 59 3.75 -11.98 2.56
C LYS A 59 2.88 -10.72 2.42
N TYR A 60 2.96 -9.87 3.42
CA TYR A 60 2.29 -8.57 3.44
C TYR A 60 3.31 -7.46 3.39
N TYR A 61 2.98 -6.42 2.64
CA TYR A 61 3.81 -5.24 2.48
C TYR A 61 2.95 -4.00 2.67
N ALA A 62 3.52 -2.98 3.29
CA ALA A 62 2.91 -1.65 3.37
C ALA A 62 3.52 -0.74 2.31
N ILE A 63 2.68 0.10 1.72
CA ILE A 63 3.04 1.19 0.81
C ILE A 63 2.44 2.46 1.40
N ASP A 64 3.30 3.37 1.86
CA ASP A 64 2.87 4.71 2.26
C ASP A 64 2.94 5.65 1.05
N TRP A 65 1.83 6.34 0.78
CA TRP A 65 1.70 7.26 -0.34
C TRP A 65 0.82 8.44 0.02
N ARG A 66 0.98 9.52 -0.72
CA ARG A 66 0.13 10.71 -0.58
C ARG A 66 -0.90 10.68 -1.70
N ARG A 67 -2.17 10.72 -1.33
CA ARG A 67 -3.29 10.81 -2.26
C ARG A 67 -3.66 12.27 -2.49
N GLY A 68 -3.61 12.71 -3.73
CA GLY A 68 -4.14 14.02 -4.10
C GLY A 68 -5.67 14.04 -4.03
N LEU A 69 -6.25 15.03 -3.34
CA LEU A 69 -7.71 15.20 -3.22
C LEU A 69 -8.29 16.17 -4.27
N THR A 70 -7.45 16.73 -5.13
CA THR A 70 -7.85 17.68 -6.17
C THR A 70 -7.17 17.34 -7.48
N GLU A 71 -7.75 17.77 -8.60
CA GLU A 71 -7.18 17.57 -9.95
C GLU A 71 -5.79 18.23 -10.14
N ASN A 72 -5.37 19.10 -9.23
CA ASN A 72 -4.05 19.76 -9.27
C ASN A 72 -2.99 19.07 -8.40
N GLN A 73 -3.32 18.02 -7.66
CA GLN A 73 -2.38 17.30 -6.80
C GLN A 73 -2.32 15.86 -7.26
N ASP A 74 -1.16 15.44 -7.76
CA ASP A 74 -0.92 14.04 -8.12
C ASP A 74 -0.70 13.19 -6.88
N ASN A 75 -0.87 11.88 -7.06
CA ASN A 75 -0.42 10.91 -6.06
C ASN A 75 1.11 10.89 -6.04
N SER A 76 1.71 10.74 -4.86
CA SER A 76 3.15 10.61 -4.74
C SER A 76 3.54 9.45 -3.83
N PHE A 77 4.57 8.73 -4.21
CA PHE A 77 5.08 7.57 -3.48
C PHE A 77 6.43 7.87 -2.83
N GLY A 78 6.70 7.25 -1.68
CA GLY A 78 7.99 7.32 -0.99
C GLY A 78 8.90 6.11 -1.30
N ASN A 79 9.93 5.90 -0.47
CA ASN A 79 10.77 4.70 -0.56
C ASN A 79 10.01 3.47 -0.03
N GLN A 80 9.50 2.65 -0.95
CA GLN A 80 8.52 1.59 -0.69
C GLN A 80 8.77 0.40 -1.63
N PRO A 81 8.23 -0.80 -1.33
CA PRO A 81 7.46 -1.19 -0.14
C PRO A 81 8.31 -1.80 0.99
N TYR A 82 7.76 -1.91 2.20
CA TYR A 82 8.37 -2.64 3.33
C TYR A 82 7.48 -3.76 3.89
N GLU A 83 8.10 -4.87 4.31
CA GLU A 83 7.39 -6.06 4.81
C GLU A 83 6.75 -5.80 6.19
N VAL A 84 5.49 -6.23 6.35
CA VAL A 84 4.71 -6.08 7.59
C VAL A 84 4.09 -7.40 8.03
N LEU A 85 3.74 -7.48 9.32
CA LEU A 85 3.06 -8.64 9.91
C LEU A 85 1.70 -8.25 10.48
N LYS A 86 0.65 -8.97 10.06
CA LYS A 86 -0.69 -8.79 10.61
C LYS A 86 -0.72 -9.19 12.09
N ARG A 87 -1.12 -8.27 12.97
CA ARG A 87 -1.35 -8.51 14.40
C ARG A 87 -2.74 -8.05 14.82
N THR A 88 -3.54 -8.96 15.39
CA THR A 88 -4.86 -8.62 15.92
C THR A 88 -4.75 -8.17 17.38
N LYS A 89 -5.36 -7.03 17.71
CA LYS A 89 -5.52 -6.53 19.08
C LYS A 89 -7.00 -6.40 19.41
N THR A 90 -7.42 -6.86 20.59
CA THR A 90 -8.79 -6.65 21.10
C THR A 90 -8.78 -5.45 22.03
N VAL A 91 -9.65 -4.47 21.79
CA VAL A 91 -9.80 -3.26 22.59
C VAL A 91 -11.18 -3.23 23.26
N THR A 92 -11.26 -2.77 24.50
CA THR A 92 -12.50 -2.57 25.25
C THR A 92 -12.55 -1.12 25.70
N ASP A 93 -13.56 -0.39 25.25
CA ASP A 93 -13.73 1.04 25.53
C ASP A 93 -15.03 1.33 26.29
N TRP A 94 -15.02 2.42 27.07
CA TRP A 94 -16.17 2.93 27.79
C TRP A 94 -16.68 4.19 27.12
N VAL A 95 -17.98 4.25 26.83
CA VAL A 95 -18.65 5.44 26.25
C VAL A 95 -19.57 6.09 27.28
N PRO A 96 -19.77 7.42 27.23
CA PRO A 96 -20.72 8.10 28.11
C PRO A 96 -22.15 7.57 27.89
N VAL A 97 -22.95 7.58 28.97
CA VAL A 97 -24.37 7.19 28.95
C VAL A 97 -25.24 8.32 28.41
#